data_AF-A0A914QG95-F1
#
_entry.id   AF-A0A914QG95-F1
#
_cell.length_a   1.000
_cell.length_b   1.000
_cell.length_c   1.000
_cell.angle_alpha   90.00
_cell.angle_beta   90.00
_cell.angle_gamma   90.00
#
_symmetry.space_group_name_H-M   'P 1'
#
loop_
_entity.id
_entity.type
_entity.pdbx_description
1 polymer ?
#
loop_
_entity_poly.entity_id
_entity_poly.type
_entity_poly.pdbx_seq_one_letter_code
_entity_poly.pdbx_strand_id
1 'polypeptide(L)'
;MNKLITWGIQQQDLGFHGRTNKCDDTCYAFWLGATLAMLNSENLVDTVKLREFLVECEDTRLGGFCKYTDSESSDVLHTYFGIAALSIFNEPTIRPIFAALNISCRAVEHLERTKIGWRQKNL
;
A
#
# COMPACT_ATOMS: atom_id res chain seq x y z
N MET A 1 7.72 -21.80 -7.30
CA MET A 1 7.33 -20.45 -6.84
C MET A 1 7.38 -19.49 -8.03
N ASN A 2 6.40 -18.59 -8.19
CA ASN A 2 6.38 -17.61 -9.28
C ASN A 2 7.56 -16.63 -9.11
N LYS A 3 8.32 -16.38 -10.19
CA LYS A 3 9.50 -15.48 -10.16
C LYS A 3 9.15 -14.08 -9.69
N LEU A 4 7.96 -13.57 -10.03
CA LEU A 4 7.51 -12.24 -9.62
C LEU A 4 7.23 -12.18 -8.11
N ILE A 5 6.57 -13.21 -7.57
CA ILE A 5 6.32 -13.33 -6.12
C ILE A 5 7.65 -13.41 -5.37
N THR A 6 8.57 -14.26 -5.84
CA THR A 6 9.91 -14.39 -5.25
C THR A 6 10.63 -13.04 -5.22
N TRP A 7 10.66 -12.32 -6.34
CA TRP A 7 11.31 -11.02 -6.41
C TRP A 7 10.65 -9.99 -5.49
N GLY A 8 9.32 -9.95 -5.43
CA GLY A 8 8.57 -9.02 -4.58
C GLY A 8 8.85 -9.25 -3.09
N ILE A 9 8.83 -10.51 -2.63
CA ILE A 9 9.14 -10.85 -1.23
C ILE A 9 10.61 -10.58 -0.89
N GLN A 10 11.54 -10.76 -1.83
CA GLN A 10 12.96 -10.44 -1.64
C GLN A 10 13.25 -8.94 -1.46
N GLN A 11 12.26 -8.08 -1.68
CA GLN A 11 12.40 -6.65 -1.43
C GLN A 11 11.96 -6.25 0.00
N GLN A 12 11.58 -7.21 0.85
CA GLN A 12 11.18 -6.94 2.22
C GLN A 12 12.36 -7.07 3.19
N ASP A 13 12.71 -5.99 3.88
CA ASP A 13 13.59 -6.01 5.06
C ASP A 13 12.74 -5.80 6.33
N LEU A 14 12.52 -4.54 6.74
CA LEU A 14 11.52 -4.18 7.75
C LEU A 14 10.23 -3.74 7.05
N GLY A 15 10.36 -2.72 6.19
CA GLY A 15 9.37 -2.30 5.21
C GLY A 15 9.61 -2.96 3.87
N PHE A 16 9.56 -2.16 2.80
CA PHE A 16 9.91 -2.60 1.45
C PHE A 16 10.79 -1.58 0.75
N HIS A 17 11.69 -2.04 -0.11
CA HIS A 17 12.47 -1.21 -1.00
C HIS A 17 12.15 -1.47 -2.47
N GLY A 18 12.23 -0.46 -3.32
CA GLY A 18 11.86 -0.62 -4.74
C GLY A 18 12.82 -1.47 -5.56
N ARG A 19 14.07 -1.63 -5.10
CA ARG A 19 15.16 -2.30 -5.81
C ARG A 19 16.15 -2.86 -4.80
N THR A 20 16.74 -3.99 -5.13
CA THR A 20 17.73 -4.69 -4.30
C THR A 20 18.88 -3.76 -3.89
N ASN A 21 19.31 -3.87 -2.63
CA ASN A 21 20.36 -3.06 -2.01
C ASN A 21 20.01 -1.56 -1.87
N LYS A 22 18.72 -1.23 -1.72
CA LYS A 22 18.25 0.11 -1.36
C LYS A 22 17.53 0.05 -0.02
N CYS A 23 17.52 1.17 0.69
CA CYS A 23 16.77 1.30 1.93
C CYS A 23 15.27 1.18 1.67
N ASP A 24 14.56 0.65 2.67
CA ASP A 24 13.11 0.62 2.69
C ASP A 24 12.53 2.04 2.64
N ASP A 25 11.37 2.16 2.02
CA ASP A 25 10.65 3.43 1.83
C ASP A 25 9.16 3.16 1.96
N THR A 26 8.49 3.97 2.79
CA THR A 26 7.06 3.89 3.11
C THR A 26 6.17 3.63 1.90
N CYS A 27 6.43 4.26 0.75
CA CYS A 27 5.54 4.09 -0.39
C CYS A 27 5.59 2.67 -1.00
N TYR A 28 6.72 1.96 -0.88
CA TYR A 28 6.84 0.61 -1.39
C TYR A 28 6.09 -0.43 -0.56
N ALA A 29 5.73 -0.11 0.69
CA ALA A 29 4.79 -0.90 1.47
C ALA A 29 3.47 -1.10 0.71
N PHE A 30 2.99 -0.05 0.03
CA PHE A 30 1.85 -0.18 -0.87
C PHE A 30 2.25 -0.75 -2.22
N TRP A 31 3.28 -0.22 -2.90
CA TRP A 31 3.56 -0.64 -4.28
C TRP A 31 3.82 -2.15 -4.41
N LEU A 32 4.60 -2.72 -3.49
CA LEU A 32 4.88 -4.15 -3.46
C LEU A 32 3.80 -4.93 -2.73
N GLY A 33 3.26 -4.41 -1.62
CA GLY A 33 2.13 -5.04 -0.91
C GLY A 33 0.91 -5.24 -1.81
N ALA A 34 0.51 -4.21 -2.57
CA ALA A 34 -0.58 -4.25 -3.53
C ALA A 34 -0.30 -5.24 -4.67
N THR A 35 0.94 -5.27 -5.16
CA THR A 35 1.36 -6.24 -6.19
C THR A 35 1.21 -7.66 -5.67
N LEU A 36 1.66 -7.95 -4.45
CA LEU A 36 1.55 -9.26 -3.83
C LEU A 36 0.09 -9.63 -3.54
N ALA A 37 -0.74 -8.67 -3.11
CA ALA A 37 -2.17 -8.86 -2.92
C ALA A 37 -2.90 -9.20 -4.23
N MET A 38 -2.60 -8.51 -5.33
CA MET A 38 -3.15 -8.84 -6.65
C MET A 38 -2.72 -10.22 -7.16
N LEU A 39 -1.60 -10.74 -6.66
CA LEU A 39 -1.09 -12.08 -6.94
C LEU A 39 -1.61 -13.14 -5.94
N ASN A 40 -2.46 -12.77 -4.99
CA ASN A 40 -2.94 -13.62 -3.88
C ASN A 40 -1.76 -14.23 -3.10
N SER A 41 -0.80 -13.40 -2.71
CA SER A 41 0.44 -13.80 -2.02
C SER A 41 0.85 -12.83 -0.92
N GLU A 42 -0.05 -11.95 -0.51
CA GLU A 42 0.11 -11.01 0.61
C GLU A 42 0.35 -11.72 1.94
N ASN A 43 -0.11 -12.97 2.09
CA ASN A 43 0.12 -13.80 3.27
C ASN A 43 1.58 -14.23 3.47
N LEU A 44 2.44 -13.99 2.48
CA LEU A 44 3.89 -14.25 2.56
C LEU A 44 4.67 -13.06 3.14
N VAL A 45 4.03 -11.90 3.28
CA VAL A 45 4.64 -10.69 3.82
C VAL A 45 4.75 -10.80 5.34
N ASP A 46 5.90 -10.42 5.89
CA ASP A 46 6.05 -10.22 7.33
C ASP A 46 5.31 -8.92 7.73
N THR A 47 4.02 -9.06 8.03
CA THR A 47 3.15 -7.91 8.31
C THR A 47 3.48 -7.23 9.64
N VAL A 48 4.11 -7.94 10.58
CA VAL A 48 4.52 -7.40 11.87
C VAL A 48 5.64 -6.38 11.65
N LYS A 49 6.72 -6.77 10.98
CA LYS A 49 7.83 -5.86 10.66
C LYS A 49 7.39 -4.69 9.80
N LEU A 50 6.54 -4.96 8.80
CA LEU A 50 6.03 -3.92 7.91
C LEU A 50 5.27 -2.86 8.70
N ARG A 51 4.43 -3.28 9.65
CA ARG A 51 3.67 -2.37 10.49
C ARG A 51 4.59 -1.58 11.43
N GLU A 52 5.57 -2.23 12.04
CA GLU A 52 6.57 -1.57 12.89
C GLU A 52 7.31 -0.47 12.12
N PHE A 53 7.83 -0.78 10.92
CA PHE A 53 8.47 0.19 10.04
C PHE A 53 7.56 1.38 9.71
N LEU A 54 6.30 1.13 9.34
CA LEU A 54 5.36 2.21 9.01
C LEU A 54 5.07 3.10 10.23
N VAL A 55 4.94 2.53 11.43
CA VAL A 55 4.75 3.29 12.67
C VAL A 55 5.98 4.13 12.98
N GLU A 56 7.19 3.62 12.77
CA GLU A 56 8.42 4.40 12.93
C GLU A 56 8.53 5.55 11.92
N CYS A 57 7.93 5.41 10.74
CA CYS A 57 7.83 6.48 9.75
C CYS A 57 6.71 7.50 10.04
N GLU A 58 5.90 7.36 11.10
CA GLU A 58 4.84 8.32 11.42
C GLU A 58 5.44 9.63 11.98
N ASP A 59 5.08 10.78 11.39
CA ASP A 59 5.37 12.08 11.98
C ASP A 59 4.39 12.33 13.14
N THR A 60 4.81 12.00 14.35
CA THR A 60 3.99 12.16 15.56
C THR A 60 3.68 13.62 15.93
N ARG A 61 4.32 14.60 15.29
CA ARG A 61 4.12 16.04 15.57
C ARG A 61 3.10 16.66 14.62
N LEU A 62 3.20 16.39 13.32
CA LEU A 62 2.32 16.97 12.29
C LEU A 62 1.28 15.98 11.76
N GLY A 63 1.45 14.69 12.07
CA GLY A 63 0.72 13.59 11.44
C GLY A 63 1.26 13.24 10.06
N GLY A 64 0.75 12.13 9.54
CA GLY A 64 1.17 11.59 8.24
C GLY A 64 2.42 10.74 8.35
N PHE A 65 2.92 10.29 7.20
CA PHE A 65 4.07 9.39 7.12
C PHE A 65 5.22 10.03 6.34
N CYS A 66 6.42 9.84 6.87
CA CYS A 66 7.70 10.11 6.26
C CYS A 66 8.08 9.03 5.25
N LYS A 67 9.10 9.31 4.43
CA LYS A 67 9.71 8.34 3.52
C LYS A 67 10.52 7.27 4.26
N TYR A 68 11.37 7.74 5.19
CA TYR A 68 12.26 6.93 6.02
C TYR A 68 12.01 7.26 7.50
N THR A 69 12.46 6.40 8.39
CA THR A 69 12.33 6.57 9.86
C THR A 69 13.13 7.77 10.39
N ASP A 70 14.14 8.23 9.64
CA ASP A 70 14.98 9.39 9.97
C ASP A 70 14.66 10.65 9.15
N SER A 71 13.59 10.63 8.34
CA SER A 71 13.21 11.80 7.54
C SER A 71 12.59 12.90 8.39
N GLU A 72 12.92 14.15 8.08
CA GLU A 72 12.49 15.32 8.87
C GLU A 72 11.03 15.75 8.66
N SER A 73 10.38 15.30 7.58
CA SER A 73 9.03 15.75 7.24
C SER A 73 8.19 14.69 6.53
N SER A 74 6.94 14.54 6.97
CA SER A 74 5.92 13.80 6.25
C SER A 74 5.45 14.54 5.00
N ASP A 75 4.91 13.79 4.03
CA ASP A 75 4.28 14.36 2.85
C ASP A 75 3.02 13.59 2.44
N VAL A 76 2.23 14.18 1.55
CA VAL A 76 0.94 13.62 1.11
C VAL A 76 1.10 12.27 0.44
N LEU A 77 2.19 12.04 -0.30
CA LEU A 77 2.42 10.82 -1.05
C LEU A 77 2.70 9.65 -0.10
N HIS A 78 3.68 9.79 0.78
CA HIS A 78 4.04 8.74 1.73
C HIS A 78 2.94 8.55 2.76
N THR A 79 2.24 9.62 3.16
CA THR A 79 1.07 9.52 4.02
C THR A 79 -0.01 8.65 3.41
N TYR A 80 -0.38 8.94 2.16
CA TYR A 80 -1.40 8.16 1.47
C TYR A 80 -0.98 6.70 1.30
N PHE A 81 0.24 6.45 0.82
CA PHE A 81 0.70 5.09 0.56
C PHE A 81 0.97 4.27 1.83
N GLY A 82 1.40 4.90 2.93
CA GLY A 82 1.48 4.25 4.23
C GLY A 82 0.11 3.77 4.71
N ILE A 83 -0.90 4.64 4.65
CA ILE A 83 -2.29 4.28 5.00
C ILE A 83 -2.84 3.20 4.06
N ALA A 84 -2.57 3.30 2.77
CA ALA A 84 -3.01 2.31 1.79
C ALA A 84 -2.35 0.94 2.01
N ALA A 85 -1.08 0.89 2.42
CA ALA A 85 -0.42 -0.34 2.80
C ALA A 85 -1.05 -0.97 4.06
N LEU A 86 -1.24 -0.17 5.12
CA LEU A 86 -1.93 -0.62 6.33
C LEU A 86 -3.34 -1.16 6.03
N SER A 87 -4.05 -0.55 5.08
CA SER A 87 -5.34 -1.02 4.59
C SER A 87 -5.26 -2.41 3.94
N ILE A 88 -4.27 -2.66 3.07
CA ILE A 88 -4.05 -3.97 2.43
C ILE A 88 -3.81 -5.06 3.48
N PHE A 89 -3.05 -4.74 4.53
CA PHE A 89 -2.70 -5.68 5.59
C PHE A 89 -3.65 -5.66 6.79
N ASN A 90 -4.88 -5.17 6.60
CA ASN A 90 -6.00 -5.24 7.55
C ASN A 90 -5.74 -4.54 8.90
N GLU A 91 -5.11 -3.35 8.89
CA GLU A 91 -5.02 -2.52 10.10
C GLU A 91 -6.44 -2.22 10.64
N PRO A 92 -6.76 -2.53 11.91
CA PRO A 92 -8.14 -2.60 12.41
C PRO A 92 -8.97 -1.32 12.24
N THR A 93 -8.33 -0.15 12.25
CA THR A 93 -9.01 1.16 12.17
C THR A 93 -9.11 1.70 10.75
N ILE A 94 -8.53 1.02 9.76
CA ILE A 94 -8.43 1.49 8.38
C ILE A 94 -9.36 0.66 7.50
N ARG A 95 -10.19 1.34 6.70
CA ARG A 95 -11.10 0.67 5.76
C ARG A 95 -10.33 0.00 4.63
N PRO A 96 -10.85 -1.11 4.08
CA PRO A 96 -10.18 -1.83 3.00
C PRO A 96 -10.07 -1.01 1.72
N ILE A 97 -8.96 -1.21 1.01
CA ILE A 97 -8.65 -0.62 -0.28
C ILE A 97 -8.69 -1.69 -1.36
N PHE A 98 -9.12 -1.32 -2.56
CA PHE A 98 -9.00 -2.16 -3.73
C PHE A 98 -7.65 -1.91 -4.39
N ALA A 99 -6.69 -2.80 -4.16
CA ALA A 99 -5.29 -2.66 -4.56
C ALA A 99 -5.11 -2.23 -6.04
N ALA A 100 -5.85 -2.85 -6.97
CA ALA A 100 -5.68 -2.60 -8.40
C ALA A 100 -6.14 -1.21 -8.85
N LEU A 101 -7.17 -0.63 -8.22
CA LEU A 101 -7.62 0.74 -8.54
C LEU A 101 -7.04 1.78 -7.58
N ASN A 102 -6.34 1.34 -6.53
CA ASN A 102 -5.78 2.20 -5.50
C ASN A 102 -6.82 3.21 -4.96
N ILE A 103 -8.01 2.72 -4.63
CA ILE A 103 -9.09 3.49 -3.98
C ILE A 103 -9.82 2.61 -2.98
N SER A 104 -10.48 3.21 -1.99
CA SER A 104 -11.28 2.45 -1.00
C SER A 104 -12.30 1.53 -1.68
N CYS A 105 -12.58 0.36 -1.12
CA CYS A 105 -13.63 -0.54 -1.65
C CYS A 105 -14.98 0.17 -1.75
N ARG A 106 -15.31 1.07 -0.80
CA ARG A 106 -16.48 1.96 -0.86
C ARG A 106 -16.57 2.78 -2.17
N ALA A 107 -15.43 3.26 -2.67
CA ALA A 107 -15.36 4.04 -3.89
C ALA A 107 -15.53 3.14 -5.14
N VAL A 108 -14.98 1.91 -5.11
CA VAL A 108 -15.24 0.90 -6.14
C VAL A 108 -16.72 0.57 -6.22
N GLU A 109 -17.37 0.29 -5.09
CA GLU A 109 -18.81 0.02 -5.07
C GLU A 109 -19.64 1.18 -5.63
N HIS A 110 -19.22 2.43 -5.37
CA HIS A 110 -19.87 3.60 -5.96
C HIS A 110 -19.67 3.66 -7.48
N LEU A 111 -18.46 3.37 -7.96
CA LEU A 111 -18.15 3.32 -9.39
C LEU A 111 -18.96 2.23 -10.12
N GLU A 112 -19.09 1.05 -9.52
CA GLU A 112 -19.87 -0.06 -10.07
C GLU A 112 -21.37 0.25 -10.11
N ARG A 113 -21.91 0.90 -9.06
CA ARG A 113 -23.32 1.33 -9.03
C ARG A 113 -23.63 2.40 -10.06
N THR A 114 -22.71 3.34 -10.26
CA THR A 114 -22.94 4.47 -11.18
C THR A 114 -22.85 4.08 -12.64
N LYS A 115 -22.32 2.87 -12.99
CA LYS A 115 -22.13 2.34 -14.35
C LYS A 115 -22.02 3.48 -15.36
N ILE A 116 -20.96 4.29 -15.25
CA ILE A 116 -20.93 5.59 -15.92
C ILE A 116 -21.34 5.40 -17.38
N GLY A 117 -22.48 5.99 -17.74
CA GLY A 117 -23.21 5.78 -18.99
C GLY A 117 -22.50 6.30 -20.23
N TRP A 118 -21.16 6.33 -20.27
CA TRP A 118 -20.37 6.68 -21.44
C TRP A 118 -20.72 5.80 -22.66
N ARG A 119 -21.27 4.60 -22.44
CA ARG A 119 -21.79 3.69 -23.48
C ARG A 119 -23.30 3.71 -23.68
N GLN A 120 -24.07 4.50 -22.94
CA GLN A 120 -25.48 4.76 -23.25
C GLN A 120 -25.58 5.97 -24.20
N LYS A 121 -25.08 5.79 -25.42
CA LYS A 121 -25.60 6.50 -26.59
C LYS A 121 -26.08 5.43 -27.56
N ASN A 122 -27.37 5.48 -27.86
CA ASN A 122 -28.14 4.64 -28.78
C ASN A 122 -28.82 3.42 -28.14
N LEU A 123 -29.94 3.67 -27.46
CA LEU A 123 -31.23 3.04 -27.77
C LEU A 123 -32.34 4.09 -27.56
#